data_AF-A0A920GHK8-F1
#
_entry.id   AF-A0A920GHK8-F1
#
_cell.length_a   1.000
_cell.length_b   1.000
_cell.length_c   1.000
_cell.angle_alpha   90.00
_cell.angle_beta   90.00
_cell.angle_gamma   90.00
#
_symmetry.space_group_name_H-M   'P 1'
#
loop_
_entity.id
_entity.type
_entity.pdbx_description
1 polymer ?
#
loop_
_entity_poly.entity_id
_entity_poly.type
_entity_poly.pdbx_seq_one_letter_code
_entity_poly.pdbx_strand_id
1 'polypeptide(L)'
;MDAPSYTPESLTGFSSAGSQICIFSTGSGNCYSSDLMPTIRITANPETASRLGHQIDHNCSDLISNGDFIKAENKLLEELVSV
;
A
#
# COMPACT_ATOMS: atom_id res chain seq x y z
N MET A 1 8.36 11.44 8.24
CA MET A 1 9.17 12.47 7.57
C MET A 1 8.28 13.69 7.40
N ASP A 2 8.81 14.90 7.59
CA ASP A 2 8.07 16.13 7.24
C ASP A 2 8.23 16.36 5.74
N ALA A 3 7.15 16.15 4.97
CA ALA A 3 7.17 16.09 3.52
C ALA A 3 5.83 16.54 2.93
N PRO A 4 5.79 16.96 1.64
CA PRO A 4 4.55 17.29 0.96
C PRO A 4 3.54 16.13 0.97
N SER A 5 2.25 16.45 0.86
CA SER A 5 1.17 15.46 0.86
C SER A 5 0.86 14.87 -0.52
N TYR A 6 1.22 15.57 -1.60
CA TYR A 6 0.97 15.07 -2.95
C TYR A 6 1.90 13.89 -3.26
N THR A 7 1.33 12.81 -3.80
CA THR A 7 1.96 11.49 -3.85
C THR A 7 3.33 11.48 -4.55
N PRO A 8 3.49 12.08 -5.75
CA PRO A 8 4.78 12.03 -6.45
C PRO A 8 5.92 12.67 -5.65
N GLU A 9 5.72 13.84 -5.06
CA GLU A 9 6.72 14.59 -4.31
C GLU A 9 7.03 13.90 -2.98
N SER A 10 6.00 13.41 -2.27
CA SER A 10 6.14 12.74 -0.99
C SER A 10 6.99 11.46 -1.11
N LEU A 11 6.61 10.58 -2.03
CA LEU A 11 7.22 9.27 -2.18
C LEU A 11 8.60 9.33 -2.85
N THR A 12 8.83 10.32 -3.72
CA THR A 12 10.19 10.61 -4.24
C THR A 12 11.12 11.04 -3.09
N GLY A 13 10.60 11.82 -2.14
CA GLY A 13 11.33 12.19 -0.92
C GLY A 13 11.73 10.97 -0.08
N PHE A 14 10.82 10.01 0.11
CA PHE A 14 11.12 8.77 0.86
C PHE A 14 12.23 7.95 0.17
N SER A 15 12.12 7.75 -1.14
CA SER A 15 13.15 7.05 -1.91
C SER A 15 14.51 7.78 -1.82
N SER A 16 14.52 9.11 -1.95
CA SER A 16 15.74 9.91 -1.84
C SER A 16 16.36 9.89 -0.44
N ALA A 17 15.54 9.70 0.60
CA ALA A 17 15.98 9.54 1.99
C ALA A 17 16.48 8.12 2.31
N GLY A 18 16.44 7.20 1.34
CA GLY A 18 16.96 5.83 1.49
C GLY A 18 15.91 4.79 1.88
N SER A 19 14.61 5.11 1.84
CA SER A 19 13.57 4.08 2.00
C SER A 19 13.67 3.04 0.89
N GLN A 20 13.70 1.76 1.29
CA GLN A 20 13.88 0.63 0.37
C GLN A 20 12.55 0.02 -0.11
N ILE A 21 11.47 0.17 0.66
CA ILE A 21 10.13 -0.34 0.34
C ILE A 21 9.10 0.70 0.77
N CYS A 22 8.04 0.87 -0.03
CA CYS A 22 6.88 1.68 0.30
C CYS A 22 5.62 0.83 0.37
N ILE A 23 4.98 0.80 1.54
CA ILE A 23 3.61 0.28 1.69
C ILE A 23 2.68 1.48 1.51
N PHE A 24 1.95 1.51 0.39
CA PHE A 24 1.14 2.64 -0.02
C PHE A 24 -0.35 2.32 0.08
N SER A 25 -1.02 2.89 1.07
CA SER A 25 -2.48 2.74 1.21
C SER A 25 -3.22 3.60 0.19
N THR A 26 -4.15 2.98 -0.53
CA THR A 26 -4.88 3.65 -1.62
C THR A 26 -6.37 3.33 -1.55
N GLY A 27 -7.18 4.35 -1.23
CA GLY A 27 -8.64 4.20 -1.15
C GLY A 27 -9.31 4.18 -2.51
N SER A 28 -8.96 5.13 -3.38
CA SER A 28 -9.57 5.30 -4.71
C SER A 28 -8.78 4.62 -5.85
N GLY A 29 -7.61 4.06 -5.54
CA GLY A 29 -6.77 3.40 -6.54
C GLY A 29 -5.77 4.32 -7.24
N ASN A 30 -5.13 5.23 -6.50
CA ASN A 30 -3.94 5.93 -6.98
C ASN A 30 -2.91 4.90 -7.50
N CYS A 31 -2.46 5.11 -8.74
CA CYS A 31 -1.63 4.19 -9.49
C CYS A 31 -0.12 4.42 -9.36
N TYR A 32 0.32 5.31 -8.46
CA TYR A 32 1.74 5.60 -8.27
C TYR A 32 2.55 4.31 -8.03
N SER A 33 3.70 4.25 -8.68
CA SER A 33 4.74 3.25 -8.50
C SER A 33 6.11 3.92 -8.67
N SER A 34 7.14 3.36 -8.05
CA SER A 34 8.52 3.83 -8.16
C SER A 34 9.43 2.69 -8.58
N ASP A 35 10.31 2.97 -9.54
CA ASP A 35 11.37 2.05 -9.97
C ASP A 35 12.55 2.01 -8.97
N LEU A 36 12.70 3.06 -8.15
CA LEU A 36 13.78 3.18 -7.16
C LEU A 36 13.42 2.58 -5.80
N MET A 37 12.11 2.50 -5.50
CA MET A 37 11.59 2.01 -4.23
C MET A 37 10.32 1.19 -4.52
N PRO A 38 10.42 -0.15 -4.52
CA PRO A 38 9.27 -1.04 -4.67
C PRO A 38 8.08 -0.56 -3.86
N THR A 39 6.95 -0.40 -4.55
CA THR A 39 5.71 0.14 -3.98
C THR A 39 4.66 -0.95 -3.95
N ILE A 40 4.16 -1.26 -2.77
CA ILE A 40 3.13 -2.26 -2.50
C ILE A 40 1.83 -1.50 -2.19
N ARG A 41 0.86 -1.58 -3.09
CA ARG A 41 -0.42 -0.89 -3.00
C ARG A 41 -1.40 -1.74 -2.21
N ILE A 42 -1.87 -1.20 -1.10
CA ILE A 42 -2.84 -1.85 -0.22
C ILE A 42 -4.17 -1.09 -0.26
N THR A 43 -5.30 -1.80 -0.26
CA THR A 43 -6.62 -1.17 -0.15
C THR A 43 -7.55 -1.91 0.80
N ALA A 44 -8.25 -1.15 1.64
CA ALA A 44 -9.36 -1.64 2.45
C ALA A 44 -10.72 -1.32 1.80
N ASN A 45 -10.73 -0.62 0.65
CA ASN A 45 -11.97 -0.29 -0.06
C ASN A 45 -12.40 -1.49 -0.95
N PRO A 46 -13.52 -2.17 -0.64
CA PRO A 46 -13.96 -3.35 -1.40
C PRO A 46 -14.23 -3.04 -2.87
N GLU A 47 -14.71 -1.84 -3.19
CA GLU A 47 -14.98 -1.43 -4.58
C GLU A 47 -13.69 -1.32 -5.37
N THR A 48 -12.67 -0.69 -4.80
CA THR A 48 -11.34 -0.55 -5.40
C THR A 48 -10.67 -1.90 -5.57
N ALA A 49 -10.73 -2.77 -4.55
CA ALA A 49 -10.19 -4.12 -4.64
C ALA A 49 -10.83 -4.94 -5.77
N SER A 50 -12.15 -4.83 -5.96
CA SER A 50 -12.89 -5.50 -7.03
C SER A 50 -12.54 -4.94 -8.42
N ARG A 51 -12.51 -3.60 -8.55
CA ARG A 51 -12.33 -2.93 -9.84
C ARG A 51 -10.88 -2.91 -10.33
N LEU A 52 -9.91 -2.85 -9.41
CA LEU A 52 -8.49 -2.65 -9.70
C LEU A 52 -7.61 -3.81 -9.22
N GLY A 53 -8.15 -5.03 -9.19
CA GLY A 53 -7.44 -6.22 -8.66
C GLY A 53 -6.08 -6.54 -9.31
N HIS A 54 -5.80 -6.03 -10.52
CA HIS A 54 -4.47 -6.17 -11.15
C HIS A 54 -3.48 -5.08 -10.69
N GLN A 55 -3.95 -3.93 -10.21
CA GLN A 55 -3.08 -2.86 -9.70
C GLN A 55 -2.93 -2.89 -8.18
N ILE A 56 -3.86 -3.51 -7.46
CA ILE A 56 -3.80 -3.66 -6.01
C ILE A 56 -2.98 -4.90 -5.68
N ASP A 57 -1.92 -4.70 -4.92
CA ASP A 57 -1.01 -5.77 -4.51
C ASP A 57 -1.58 -6.53 -3.29
N HIS A 58 -2.25 -5.82 -2.37
CA HIS A 58 -2.91 -6.42 -1.21
C HIS A 58 -4.33 -5.88 -0.96
N ASN A 59 -5.30 -6.80 -0.90
CA ASN A 59 -6.67 -6.50 -0.49
C ASN A 59 -6.88 -6.83 1.00
N CYS A 60 -7.15 -5.79 1.81
CA CYS A 60 -7.53 -5.88 3.22
C CYS A 60 -8.96 -5.38 3.48
N SER A 61 -9.85 -5.45 2.49
CA SER A 61 -11.27 -5.05 2.62
C SER A 61 -12.03 -5.87 3.67
N ASP A 62 -11.56 -7.06 3.98
CA ASP A 62 -12.09 -7.90 5.05
C ASP A 62 -11.93 -7.27 6.44
N LEU A 63 -10.93 -6.41 6.63
CA LEU A 63 -10.75 -5.64 7.87
C LEU A 63 -11.96 -4.73 8.16
N ILE A 64 -12.53 -4.11 7.13
CA ILE A 64 -13.72 -3.25 7.28
C ILE A 64 -14.94 -4.06 7.69
N SER A 65 -15.03 -5.32 7.25
CA SER A 65 -16.18 -6.18 7.53
C SER A 65 -16.07 -6.92 8.87
N ASN A 66 -14.86 -7.36 9.25
CA ASN A 66 -14.63 -8.26 10.39
C ASN A 66 -13.94 -7.59 11.60
N GLY A 67 -13.25 -6.47 11.40
CA GLY A 67 -12.59 -5.72 12.47
C GLY A 67 -11.37 -6.39 13.12
N ASP A 68 -10.87 -7.50 12.55
CA ASP A 68 -9.72 -8.23 13.09
C ASP A 68 -8.40 -7.65 12.56
N PHE A 69 -7.88 -6.65 13.28
CA PHE A 69 -6.63 -5.97 12.94
C PHE A 69 -5.41 -6.88 13.03
N ILE A 70 -5.38 -7.81 14.00
CA ILE A 70 -4.23 -8.69 14.21
C ILE A 70 -4.09 -9.67 13.06
N LYS A 71 -5.21 -10.24 12.61
CA LYS A 71 -5.22 -11.12 11.44
C LYS A 71 -4.79 -10.38 10.16
N ALA A 72 -5.27 -9.16 9.95
CA ALA A 72 -4.90 -8.35 8.78
C ALA A 72 -3.41 -7.98 8.79
N GLU A 73 -2.88 -7.58 9.96
CA GLU A 73 -1.45 -7.29 10.15
C GLU A 73 -0.58 -8.52 9.85
N ASN A 74 -0.90 -9.67 10.46
CA ASN A 74 -0.13 -10.90 10.25
C ASN A 74 -0.10 -11.31 8.78
N LYS A 75 -1.23 -11.24 8.08
CA LYS A 75 -1.31 -11.55 6.65
C LYS A 75 -0.43 -10.61 5.82
N LEU A 76 -0.47 -9.30 6.09
CA LEU A 76 0.38 -8.33 5.40
C LEU A 76 1.87 -8.60 5.66
N LEU A 77 2.25 -8.87 6.92
CA LEU A 77 3.63 -9.17 7.28
C LEU A 77 4.14 -10.44 6.61
N GLU A 78 3.34 -11.51 6.57
CA GLU A 78 3.66 -12.76 5.88
C GLU A 78 3.94 -12.54 4.39
N GLU A 79 3.09 -11.76 3.71
CA GLU A 79 3.29 -11.41 2.30
C GLU A 79 4.57 -10.60 2.08
N LEU A 80 4.86 -9.63 2.96
CA LEU A 80 6.06 -8.77 2.87
C LEU A 80 7.37 -9.53 3.03
N VAL A 81 7.43 -10.53 3.92
CA VAL A 81 8.65 -11.31 4.21
C VAL A 81 8.82 -12.53 3.31
N SER A 82 7.81 -12.87 2.51
CA SER A 82 7.87 -14.00 1.57
C SER A 82 8.72 -13.73 0.32
N VAL A 83 9.24 -12.51 0.19
CA VAL A 83 10.03 -12.01 -0.96
C VAL A 83 11.52 -12.01 -0.65
#